data_AF-A0A9D5IPB2-F1
#
_entry.id   AF-A0A9D5IPB2-F1
#
_cell.length_a   1.000
_cell.length_b   1.000
_cell.length_c   1.000
_cell.angle_alpha   90.00
_cell.angle_beta   90.00
_cell.angle_gamma   90.00
#
_symmetry.space_group_name_H-M   'P 1'
#
loop_
_entity.id
_entity.type
_entity.pdbx_description
1 polymer ?
#
loop_
_entity_poly.entity_id
_entity_poly.type
_entity_poly.pdbx_seq_one_letter_code
_entity_poly.pdbx_strand_id
1 'polypeptide(L)'
;MGQAKLKQRTAFAPALVNEWEAEDGVNFAVALARVTGWLLHVDWWVPSLDPDNNIALEDCKPLRVYVADNGTRIFDVRGNRSLGDFIHRTIRPMAVQHGMGGVRTRYYAESALATLPLRCAPDPARISMAVKAIEANTAYLASIPKRPEPCIPAAEAAEYTFGRCAAFAEALREAAGLDPVALLAIRFEQGAEGTERGSDGYVHSFVLHPDGMGEDSWGKADVREIAQRFGIVEFRLGREAHSRVVNNLQRNSPELYDAAFVKAKELIQTYRQQ
;
A
#
# COMPACT_ATOMS: atom_id res chain seq x y z
N MET A 1 7.53 -29.51 -12.47
CA MET A 1 6.33 -29.42 -13.33
C MET A 1 5.11 -28.72 -12.70
N GLY A 2 5.02 -28.51 -11.38
CA GLY A 2 3.87 -27.86 -10.73
C GLY A 2 3.75 -26.34 -10.91
N GLN A 3 4.85 -25.58 -10.81
CA GLN A 3 4.82 -24.12 -10.90
C GLN A 3 4.44 -23.58 -12.30
N ALA A 4 4.88 -24.25 -13.38
CA ALA A 4 4.51 -23.85 -14.74
C ALA A 4 3.01 -24.03 -15.01
N LYS A 5 2.42 -25.14 -14.54
CA LYS A 5 0.98 -25.38 -14.60
C LYS A 5 0.20 -24.38 -13.74
N LEU A 6 0.72 -24.01 -12.57
CA LEU A 6 0.10 -23.00 -11.70
C LEU A 6 0.09 -21.62 -12.37
N LYS A 7 1.24 -21.18 -12.93
CA LYS A 7 1.36 -19.92 -13.67
C LYS A 7 0.43 -19.85 -14.88
N GLN A 8 0.26 -20.96 -15.59
CA GLN A 8 -0.67 -21.04 -16.72
C GLN A 8 -2.14 -20.94 -16.27
N ARG A 9 -2.48 -21.48 -15.09
CA ARG A 9 -3.86 -21.44 -14.55
C ARG A 9 -4.26 -20.07 -14.00
N THR A 10 -3.30 -19.26 -13.54
CA THR A 10 -3.56 -17.90 -13.07
C THR A 10 -3.49 -16.85 -14.18
N ALA A 11 -3.04 -17.22 -15.38
CA ALA A 11 -2.86 -16.27 -16.48
C ALA A 11 -4.20 -15.90 -17.15
N PHE A 12 -4.33 -14.64 -17.55
CA PHE A 12 -5.42 -14.17 -18.41
C PHE A 12 -5.15 -14.49 -19.88
N ALA A 13 -6.19 -14.40 -20.71
CA ALA A 13 -6.06 -14.55 -22.16
C ALA A 13 -5.06 -13.51 -22.73
N PRO A 14 -4.10 -13.89 -23.60
CA PRO A 14 -3.08 -12.97 -24.09
C PRO A 14 -3.62 -11.70 -24.75
N ALA A 15 -4.76 -11.79 -25.45
CA ALA A 15 -5.40 -10.64 -26.07
C ALA A 15 -5.84 -9.58 -25.03
N LEU A 16 -6.43 -10.02 -23.91
CA LEU A 16 -6.82 -9.13 -22.81
C LEU A 16 -5.60 -8.52 -22.12
N VAL A 17 -4.54 -9.32 -21.92
CA VAL A 17 -3.29 -8.82 -21.35
C VAL A 17 -2.71 -7.71 -22.21
N ASN A 18 -2.65 -7.89 -23.53
CA ASN A 18 -2.15 -6.87 -24.45
C ASN A 18 -3.00 -5.60 -24.43
N GLU A 19 -4.34 -5.73 -24.36
CA GLU A 19 -5.27 -4.61 -24.25
C GLU A 19 -5.02 -3.82 -22.96
N TRP A 20 -4.99 -4.49 -21.81
CA TRP A 20 -4.76 -3.82 -20.53
C TRP A 20 -3.34 -3.24 -20.43
N GLU A 21 -2.33 -3.85 -21.04
CA GLU A 21 -0.98 -3.28 -21.13
C GLU A 21 -0.94 -2.02 -21.99
N ALA A 22 -1.69 -1.97 -23.09
CA ALA A 22 -1.81 -0.79 -23.93
C ALA A 22 -2.49 0.39 -23.21
N GLU A 23 -3.08 0.17 -22.04
CA GLU A 23 -3.74 1.16 -21.18
C GLU A 23 -3.02 1.37 -19.85
N ASP A 24 -1.74 0.98 -19.76
CA ASP A 24 -0.90 1.06 -18.54
C ASP A 24 -1.51 0.33 -17.32
N GLY A 25 -2.42 -0.60 -17.54
CA GLY A 25 -3.12 -1.35 -16.49
C GLY A 25 -4.23 -0.58 -15.78
N VAL A 26 -4.56 0.66 -16.19
CA VAL A 26 -5.51 1.56 -15.46
C VAL A 26 -6.84 0.86 -15.18
N ASN A 27 -7.55 0.41 -16.23
CA ASN A 27 -8.88 -0.17 -16.08
C ASN A 27 -8.86 -1.51 -15.35
N PHE A 28 -7.82 -2.33 -15.56
CA PHE A 28 -7.64 -3.58 -14.84
C PHE A 28 -7.37 -3.37 -13.35
N ALA A 29 -6.51 -2.41 -13.00
CA ALA A 29 -6.16 -2.11 -11.62
C ALA A 29 -7.37 -1.59 -10.84
N VAL A 30 -8.17 -0.69 -11.44
CA VAL A 30 -9.42 -0.22 -10.83
C VAL A 30 -10.40 -1.37 -10.61
N ALA A 31 -10.61 -2.22 -11.63
CA ALA A 31 -11.45 -3.39 -11.49
C ALA A 31 -10.97 -4.32 -10.36
N LEU A 32 -9.66 -4.58 -10.28
CA LEU A 32 -9.07 -5.45 -9.27
C LEU A 32 -9.16 -4.85 -7.86
N ALA A 33 -8.97 -3.55 -7.72
CA ALA A 33 -9.12 -2.85 -6.44
C ALA A 33 -10.57 -2.91 -5.94
N ARG A 34 -11.57 -2.77 -6.81
CA ARG A 34 -12.98 -2.95 -6.44
C ARG A 34 -13.30 -4.38 -5.99
N VAL A 35 -12.72 -5.38 -6.66
CA VAL A 35 -12.98 -6.80 -6.35
C VAL A 35 -12.28 -7.25 -5.06
N THR A 36 -11.08 -6.72 -4.78
CA THR A 36 -10.23 -7.22 -3.68
C THR A 36 -10.13 -6.27 -2.49
N GLY A 37 -10.52 -5.01 -2.68
CA GLY A 37 -10.36 -3.94 -1.70
C GLY A 37 -8.92 -3.49 -1.48
N TRP A 38 -7.93 -4.02 -2.22
CA TRP A 38 -6.51 -3.67 -2.08
C TRP A 38 -6.13 -2.33 -2.74
N LEU A 39 -4.92 -1.85 -2.43
CA LEU A 39 -4.47 -0.49 -2.70
C LEU A 39 -4.06 -0.28 -4.16
N LEU A 40 -4.60 0.78 -4.76
CA LEU A 40 -4.18 1.27 -6.07
C LEU A 40 -2.86 2.04 -5.97
N HIS A 41 -1.91 1.64 -6.81
CA HIS A 41 -0.61 2.27 -6.94
C HIS A 41 -0.45 2.81 -8.36
N VAL A 42 0.23 3.95 -8.48
CA VAL A 42 0.71 4.49 -9.75
C VAL A 42 2.20 4.71 -9.62
N ASP A 43 2.96 4.10 -10.52
CA ASP A 43 4.37 4.39 -10.70
C ASP A 43 4.54 5.52 -11.70
N TRP A 44 5.36 6.50 -11.32
CA TRP A 44 5.69 7.69 -12.09
C TRP A 44 7.18 7.68 -12.39
N TRP A 45 7.54 7.92 -13.64
CA TRP A 45 8.88 8.39 -13.94
C TRP A 45 8.98 9.88 -13.56
N VAL A 46 10.08 10.23 -12.91
CA VAL A 46 10.38 11.58 -12.48
C VAL A 46 11.74 12.02 -13.02
N PRO A 47 11.90 13.31 -13.40
CA PRO A 47 13.16 13.82 -13.97
C PRO A 47 14.31 13.83 -12.96
N SER A 48 14.03 13.86 -11.65
CA SER A 48 15.03 13.78 -10.59
C SER A 48 14.48 13.04 -9.36
N LEU A 49 15.38 12.55 -8.51
CA LEU A 49 15.02 11.94 -7.22
C LEU A 49 15.15 12.98 -6.08
N ASP A 50 14.52 14.15 -6.23
CA ASP A 50 14.47 15.17 -5.18
C ASP A 50 13.88 14.63 -3.86
N PRO A 51 14.64 14.51 -2.76
CA PRO A 51 14.16 13.90 -1.52
C PRO A 51 12.91 14.59 -0.95
N ASP A 52 12.71 15.88 -1.23
CA ASP A 52 11.58 16.66 -0.69
C ASP A 52 10.27 16.46 -1.47
N ASN A 53 10.31 15.67 -2.55
CA ASN A 53 9.17 15.34 -3.38
C ASN A 53 8.45 16.54 -4.02
N ASN A 54 9.18 17.62 -4.31
CA ASN A 54 8.62 18.86 -4.87
C ASN A 54 8.36 18.82 -6.39
N ILE A 55 8.45 17.64 -7.01
CA ILE A 55 8.21 17.48 -8.45
C ILE A 55 6.69 17.45 -8.68
N ALA A 56 6.22 18.43 -9.44
CA ALA A 56 4.83 18.55 -9.82
C ALA A 56 4.40 17.36 -10.69
N LEU A 57 3.14 16.94 -10.58
CA LEU A 57 2.66 15.76 -11.31
C LEU A 57 2.65 15.98 -12.82
N GLU A 58 2.51 17.22 -13.29
CA GLU A 58 2.64 17.57 -14.71
C GLU A 58 4.03 17.27 -15.31
N ASP A 59 5.08 17.27 -14.48
CA ASP A 59 6.45 16.95 -14.91
C ASP A 59 6.75 15.44 -14.83
N CYS A 60 5.83 14.68 -14.26
CA CYS A 60 5.93 13.24 -14.11
C CYS A 60 5.34 12.53 -15.34
N LYS A 61 5.89 11.35 -15.69
CA LYS A 61 5.33 10.51 -16.74
C LYS A 61 4.74 9.24 -16.12
N PRO A 62 3.46 8.92 -16.33
CA PRO A 62 2.86 7.71 -15.78
C PRO A 62 3.52 6.48 -16.41
N LEU A 63 3.83 5.48 -15.59
CA LEU A 63 4.39 4.21 -16.04
C LEU A 63 3.36 3.10 -15.95
N ARG A 64 2.81 2.86 -14.76
CA ARG A 64 1.95 1.69 -14.53
C ARG A 64 0.97 1.96 -13.40
N VAL A 65 -0.27 1.52 -13.59
CA VAL A 65 -1.27 1.44 -12.53
C VAL A 65 -1.50 -0.03 -12.19
N TYR A 66 -1.44 -0.36 -10.89
CA TYR A 66 -1.55 -1.74 -10.40
C TYR A 66 -2.11 -1.79 -8.99
N VAL A 67 -2.38 -3.00 -8.50
CA VAL A 67 -2.80 -3.24 -7.13
C VAL A 67 -1.68 -3.95 -6.38
N ALA A 68 -1.48 -3.62 -5.10
CA ALA A 68 -0.55 -4.35 -4.24
C ALA A 68 -1.17 -4.59 -2.86
N ASP A 69 -0.63 -5.57 -2.14
CA ASP A 69 -0.87 -5.66 -0.70
C ASP A 69 -0.09 -4.57 0.04
N ASN A 70 -0.33 -4.44 1.35
CA ASN A 70 0.45 -3.55 2.21
C ASN A 70 1.83 -4.16 2.56
N GLY A 71 2.46 -4.84 1.62
CA GLY A 71 3.72 -5.54 1.78
C GLY A 71 4.52 -5.49 0.49
N THR A 72 4.95 -6.66 0.00
CA THR A 72 5.85 -6.76 -1.16
C THR A 72 5.23 -7.51 -2.34
N ARG A 73 3.91 -7.78 -2.34
CA ARG A 73 3.26 -8.52 -3.43
C ARG A 73 2.46 -7.58 -4.32
N ILE A 74 2.74 -7.69 -5.62
CA ILE A 74 2.08 -6.94 -6.68
C ILE A 74 1.11 -7.83 -7.43
N PHE A 75 -0.09 -7.31 -7.66
CA PHE A 75 -1.17 -7.93 -8.43
C PHE A 75 -1.49 -7.07 -9.65
N ASP A 76 -1.17 -7.59 -10.83
CA ASP A 76 -1.24 -6.89 -12.11
C ASP A 76 -1.73 -7.86 -13.20
N VAL A 77 -2.01 -7.36 -14.40
CA VAL A 77 -2.50 -8.10 -15.58
C VAL A 77 -1.66 -9.34 -15.92
N ARG A 78 -0.37 -9.33 -15.55
CA ARG A 78 0.60 -10.41 -15.77
C ARG A 78 0.65 -11.42 -14.61
N GLY A 79 -0.21 -11.28 -13.61
CA GLY A 79 -0.27 -12.16 -12.45
C GLY A 79 0.31 -11.55 -11.16
N ASN A 80 0.50 -12.43 -10.19
CA ASN A 80 1.02 -12.14 -8.85
C ASN A 80 2.55 -12.25 -8.82
N ARG A 81 3.24 -11.20 -8.38
CA ARG A 81 4.71 -11.11 -8.40
C ARG A 81 5.25 -10.44 -7.15
N SER A 82 6.51 -10.70 -6.81
CA SER A 82 7.20 -9.90 -5.80
C SER A 82 7.49 -8.49 -6.35
N LEU A 83 7.62 -7.52 -5.44
CA LEU A 83 7.97 -6.14 -5.75
C LEU A 83 9.27 -6.06 -6.56
N GLY A 84 10.31 -6.81 -6.15
CA GLY A 84 11.58 -6.86 -6.87
C GLY A 84 11.44 -7.37 -8.31
N ASP A 85 10.69 -8.46 -8.53
CA ASP A 85 10.44 -8.97 -9.88
C ASP A 85 9.64 -7.98 -10.72
N PHE A 86 8.65 -7.32 -10.11
CA PHE A 86 7.81 -6.33 -10.78
C PHE A 86 8.62 -5.10 -11.21
N ILE A 87 9.44 -4.55 -10.30
CA ILE A 87 10.33 -3.42 -10.59
C ILE A 87 11.30 -3.78 -11.73
N HIS A 88 11.97 -4.92 -11.64
CA HIS A 88 13.01 -5.28 -12.62
C HIS A 88 12.44 -5.65 -14.00
N ARG A 89 11.29 -6.32 -14.06
CA ARG A 89 10.75 -6.86 -15.32
C ARG A 89 9.64 -6.03 -15.94
N THR A 90 8.99 -5.15 -15.19
CA THR A 90 7.90 -4.30 -15.68
C THR A 90 8.31 -2.84 -15.68
N ILE A 91 8.67 -2.30 -14.51
CA ILE A 91 8.80 -0.85 -14.34
C ILE A 91 10.09 -0.29 -14.92
N ARG A 92 11.24 -0.92 -14.62
CA ARG A 92 12.54 -0.46 -15.12
C ARG A 92 12.62 -0.38 -16.64
N PRO A 93 12.14 -1.37 -17.43
CA PRO A 93 12.07 -1.26 -18.88
C PRO A 93 11.26 -0.06 -19.39
N MET A 94 10.18 0.31 -18.69
CA MET A 94 9.36 1.47 -19.05
C MET A 94 10.06 2.78 -18.67
N ALA A 95 10.60 2.86 -17.46
CA ALA A 95 11.30 4.05 -16.96
C ALA A 95 12.51 4.45 -17.83
N VAL A 96 13.28 3.48 -18.32
CA VAL A 96 14.46 3.73 -19.18
C VAL A 96 14.08 4.41 -20.51
N GLN A 97 12.86 4.21 -21.01
CA GLN A 97 12.39 4.86 -22.24
C GLN A 97 12.23 6.38 -22.09
N HIS A 98 12.18 6.88 -20.86
CA HIS A 98 12.07 8.31 -20.57
C HIS A 98 13.41 8.99 -20.27
N GLY A 99 14.53 8.24 -20.29
CA GLY A 99 15.88 8.78 -20.13
C GLY A 99 16.36 8.82 -18.67
N MET A 100 17.27 9.75 -18.38
CA MET A 100 17.83 9.92 -17.03
C MET A 100 16.77 10.44 -16.08
N GLY A 101 16.54 9.72 -14.97
CA GLY A 101 15.52 10.04 -13.99
C GLY A 101 15.35 8.92 -12.97
N GLY A 102 14.24 8.96 -12.24
CA GLY A 102 13.89 7.98 -11.22
C GLY A 102 12.46 7.46 -11.36
N VAL A 103 12.10 6.51 -10.51
CA VAL A 103 10.73 6.01 -10.37
C VAL A 103 10.21 6.38 -8.99
N ARG A 104 8.97 6.87 -8.94
CA ARG A 104 8.23 7.10 -7.70
C ARG A 104 6.88 6.41 -7.73
N THR A 105 6.63 5.63 -6.70
CA THR A 105 5.32 5.02 -6.47
C THR A 105 4.51 5.93 -5.57
N ARG A 106 3.26 6.20 -5.96
CA ARG A 106 2.26 6.87 -5.13
C ARG A 106 0.99 6.02 -5.09
N TYR A 107 0.25 6.08 -4.00
CA TYR A 107 -1.03 5.40 -3.85
C TYR A 107 -2.20 6.37 -3.93
N TYR A 108 -3.35 5.90 -4.40
CA TYR A 108 -4.50 6.75 -4.68
C TYR A 108 -5.82 6.08 -4.32
N ALA A 109 -6.79 6.90 -3.91
CA ALA A 109 -8.19 6.51 -3.97
C ALA A 109 -8.63 6.42 -5.45
N GLU A 110 -9.58 5.55 -5.75
CA GLU A 110 -10.10 5.39 -7.12
C GLU A 110 -10.61 6.72 -7.70
N SER A 111 -11.31 7.51 -6.88
CA SER A 111 -11.87 8.82 -7.27
C SER A 111 -10.81 9.83 -7.70
N ALA A 112 -9.57 9.70 -7.22
CA ALA A 112 -8.48 10.58 -7.59
C ALA A 112 -7.92 10.28 -8.99
N LEU A 113 -8.06 9.04 -9.49
CA LEU A 113 -7.42 8.65 -10.76
C LEU A 113 -7.92 9.45 -11.96
N ALA A 114 -9.18 9.90 -11.95
CA ALA A 114 -9.77 10.67 -13.05
C ALA A 114 -9.15 12.06 -13.22
N THR A 115 -8.49 12.60 -12.20
CA THR A 115 -7.86 13.93 -12.23
C THR A 115 -6.35 13.90 -12.43
N LEU A 116 -5.75 12.70 -12.44
CA LEU A 116 -4.31 12.52 -12.64
C LEU A 116 -3.94 12.62 -14.12
N PRO A 117 -2.71 13.06 -14.45
CA PRO A 117 -2.21 13.11 -15.82
C PRO A 117 -1.79 11.71 -16.33
N LEU A 118 -2.72 10.75 -16.27
CA LEU A 118 -2.53 9.40 -16.80
C LEU A 118 -2.64 9.42 -18.33
N ARG A 119 -1.92 8.52 -19.00
CA ARG A 119 -2.04 8.35 -20.47
C ARG A 119 -3.41 7.86 -20.89
N CYS A 120 -4.07 7.08 -20.04
CA CYS A 120 -5.43 6.60 -20.23
C CYS A 120 -6.28 6.94 -19.01
N ALA A 121 -7.41 7.61 -19.22
CA ALA A 121 -8.38 7.84 -18.15
C ALA A 121 -9.15 6.55 -17.82
N PRO A 122 -9.59 6.37 -16.56
CA PRO A 122 -10.48 5.26 -16.19
C PRO A 122 -11.77 5.29 -17.02
N ASP A 123 -12.12 4.16 -17.64
CA ASP A 123 -13.32 3.98 -18.46
C ASP A 123 -14.28 2.99 -17.75
N PRO A 124 -15.48 3.43 -17.33
CA PRO A 124 -16.44 2.58 -16.63
C PRO A 124 -16.84 1.29 -17.36
N ALA A 125 -16.94 1.33 -18.70
CA ALA A 125 -17.30 0.16 -19.49
C ALA A 125 -16.16 -0.87 -19.50
N ARG A 126 -14.92 -0.41 -19.71
CA ARG A 126 -13.73 -1.27 -19.69
C ARG A 126 -13.45 -1.84 -18.30
N ILE A 127 -13.64 -1.04 -17.26
CA ILE A 127 -13.56 -1.51 -15.86
C ILE A 127 -14.59 -2.63 -15.63
N SER A 128 -15.84 -2.44 -16.06
CA SER A 128 -16.88 -3.46 -15.91
C SER A 128 -16.56 -4.76 -16.66
N MET A 129 -15.93 -4.67 -17.83
CA MET A 129 -15.44 -5.84 -18.56
C MET A 129 -14.28 -6.53 -17.83
N ALA A 130 -13.33 -5.76 -17.30
CA ALA A 130 -12.21 -6.28 -16.54
C ALA A 130 -12.66 -6.98 -15.25
N VAL A 131 -13.66 -6.44 -14.54
CA VAL A 131 -14.28 -7.09 -13.35
C VAL A 131 -14.78 -8.48 -13.73
N LYS A 132 -15.56 -8.62 -14.81
CA LYS A 132 -16.07 -9.92 -15.26
C LYS A 132 -14.95 -10.90 -15.59
N ALA A 133 -13.89 -10.43 -16.25
CA ALA A 133 -12.73 -11.27 -16.60
C ALA A 133 -11.95 -11.73 -15.35
N ILE A 134 -11.80 -10.84 -14.36
CA ILE A 134 -11.15 -11.13 -13.08
C ILE A 134 -11.97 -12.15 -12.27
N GLU A 135 -13.27 -11.95 -12.14
CA GLU A 135 -14.18 -12.85 -11.42
C GLU A 135 -14.25 -14.24 -12.07
N ALA A 136 -14.23 -14.30 -13.40
CA ALA A 136 -14.17 -15.58 -14.12
C ALA A 136 -12.84 -16.34 -13.89
N ASN A 137 -11.74 -15.62 -13.62
CA ASN A 137 -10.44 -16.20 -13.32
C ASN A 137 -10.28 -16.47 -11.80
N THR A 138 -11.04 -17.43 -11.30
CA THR A 138 -11.05 -17.82 -9.88
C THR A 138 -9.68 -18.21 -9.34
N ALA A 139 -8.81 -18.81 -10.19
CA ALA A 139 -7.46 -19.19 -9.80
C ALA A 139 -6.55 -17.97 -9.54
N TYR A 140 -6.69 -16.92 -10.35
CA TYR A 140 -5.98 -15.66 -10.11
C TYR A 140 -6.45 -15.00 -8.81
N LEU A 141 -7.76 -14.88 -8.60
CA LEU A 141 -8.33 -14.30 -7.38
C LEU A 141 -7.92 -15.07 -6.12
N ALA A 142 -7.96 -16.40 -6.16
CA ALA A 142 -7.53 -17.24 -5.04
C ALA A 142 -6.03 -17.08 -4.69
N SER A 143 -5.22 -16.54 -5.60
CA SER A 143 -3.79 -16.29 -5.34
C SER A 143 -3.53 -14.99 -4.56
N ILE A 144 -4.54 -14.11 -4.49
CA ILE A 144 -4.47 -12.81 -3.82
C ILE A 144 -4.95 -12.99 -2.37
N PRO A 145 -4.15 -12.58 -1.36
CA PRO A 145 -4.58 -12.66 0.03
C PRO A 145 -5.82 -11.79 0.24
N LYS A 146 -6.73 -12.22 1.12
CA LYS A 146 -7.83 -11.35 1.55
C LYS A 146 -7.30 -10.26 2.47
N ARG A 147 -7.92 -9.09 2.44
CA ARG A 147 -7.64 -8.04 3.42
C ARG A 147 -8.11 -8.48 4.81
N PRO A 148 -7.31 -8.24 5.86
CA PRO A 148 -7.77 -8.43 7.23
C PRO A 148 -8.90 -7.45 7.56
N GLU A 149 -9.84 -7.88 8.39
CA GLU A 149 -10.85 -6.99 8.97
C GLU A 149 -10.23 -6.07 10.04
N PRO A 150 -10.79 -4.87 10.26
CA PRO A 150 -11.94 -4.29 9.57
C PRO A 150 -11.49 -3.57 8.29
N CYS A 151 -11.99 -3.98 7.12
CA CYS A 151 -11.49 -3.55 5.81
C CYS A 151 -11.67 -2.04 5.49
N ILE A 152 -11.00 -1.14 6.21
CA ILE A 152 -10.94 0.31 5.95
C ILE A 152 -10.54 0.54 4.49
N PRO A 153 -11.12 1.50 3.74
CA PRO A 153 -10.72 1.81 2.38
C PRO A 153 -9.20 1.91 2.25
N ALA A 154 -8.60 1.18 1.31
CA ALA A 154 -7.15 0.97 1.31
C ALA A 154 -6.35 2.28 1.20
N ALA A 155 -6.86 3.27 0.46
CA ALA A 155 -6.22 4.59 0.36
C ALA A 155 -6.18 5.30 1.73
N GLU A 156 -7.26 5.23 2.51
CA GLU A 156 -7.29 5.79 3.86
C GLU A 156 -6.37 4.99 4.81
N ALA A 157 -6.37 3.65 4.72
CA ALA A 157 -5.48 2.81 5.52
C ALA A 157 -3.99 3.11 5.24
N ALA A 158 -3.64 3.38 3.98
CA ALA A 158 -2.29 3.75 3.56
C ALA A 158 -1.82 5.09 4.15
N GLU A 159 -2.71 6.09 4.27
CA GLU A 159 -2.38 7.37 4.93
C GLU A 159 -1.96 7.19 6.39
N TYR A 160 -2.47 6.16 7.07
CA TYR A 160 -2.07 5.82 8.43
C TYR A 160 -0.85 4.90 8.53
N THR A 161 -0.32 4.41 7.41
CA THR A 161 0.94 3.64 7.40
C THR A 161 2.14 4.58 7.46
N PHE A 162 2.08 5.69 6.74
CA PHE A 162 3.22 6.61 6.56
C PHE A 162 2.95 7.94 7.25
N GLY A 163 3.23 8.02 8.55
CA GLY A 163 3.31 9.28 9.31
C GLY A 163 2.09 9.62 10.19
N ARG A 164 0.94 8.96 10.01
CA ARG A 164 -0.24 9.16 10.88
C ARG A 164 -0.54 7.98 11.82
N CYS A 165 0.27 6.93 11.77
CA CYS A 165 0.09 5.69 12.54
C CYS A 165 -0.08 5.92 14.05
N ALA A 166 0.66 6.88 14.62
CA ALA A 166 0.55 7.20 16.03
C ALA A 166 -0.85 7.69 16.42
N ALA A 167 -1.44 8.59 15.62
CA ALA A 167 -2.81 9.06 15.86
C ALA A 167 -3.85 7.93 15.74
N PHE A 168 -3.67 7.00 14.80
CA PHE A 168 -4.54 5.83 14.68
C PHE A 168 -4.46 4.91 15.89
N ALA A 169 -3.25 4.62 16.38
CA ALA A 169 -3.04 3.79 17.57
C ALA A 169 -3.65 4.43 18.82
N GLU A 170 -3.52 5.75 18.98
CA GLU A 170 -4.16 6.49 20.08
C GLU A 170 -5.70 6.44 19.97
N ALA A 171 -6.25 6.51 18.76
CA ALA A 171 -7.70 6.39 18.54
C ALA A 171 -8.21 4.97 18.87
N LEU A 172 -7.44 3.93 18.54
CA LEU A 172 -7.74 2.55 18.95
C LEU A 172 -7.65 2.37 20.47
N ARG A 173 -6.69 3.02 21.14
CA ARG A 173 -6.63 3.04 22.61
C ARG A 173 -7.89 3.64 23.20
N GLU A 174 -8.36 4.78 22.70
CA GLU A 174 -9.59 5.40 23.20
C GLU A 174 -10.82 4.51 22.96
N ALA A 175 -10.91 3.92 21.76
CA ALA A 175 -12.07 3.13 21.38
C ALA A 175 -12.14 1.74 22.03
N ALA A 176 -11.00 1.11 22.32
CA ALA A 176 -10.94 -0.30 22.73
C ALA A 176 -10.10 -0.56 23.99
N GLY A 177 -9.49 0.47 24.59
CA GLY A 177 -8.64 0.33 25.78
C GLY A 177 -7.33 -0.43 25.52
N LEU A 178 -6.93 -0.58 24.25
CA LEU A 178 -5.74 -1.32 23.86
C LEU A 178 -4.48 -0.47 23.98
N ASP A 179 -3.35 -1.13 24.22
CA ASP A 179 -2.09 -0.46 24.51
C ASP A 179 -1.31 -0.08 23.24
N PRO A 180 -1.08 1.21 22.97
CA PRO A 180 -0.25 1.63 21.84
C PRO A 180 1.23 1.36 22.10
N VAL A 181 1.91 0.89 21.06
CA VAL A 181 3.36 0.65 21.06
C VAL A 181 3.99 1.14 19.77
N ALA A 182 5.26 1.51 19.86
CA ALA A 182 6.09 1.78 18.71
C ALA A 182 6.83 0.52 18.27
N LEU A 183 6.91 0.31 16.96
CA LEU A 183 7.83 -0.61 16.31
C LEU A 183 9.18 0.07 16.12
N LEU A 184 10.23 -0.53 16.70
CA LEU A 184 11.58 0.00 16.68
C LEU A 184 12.49 -1.01 15.97
N ALA A 185 12.94 -0.67 14.76
CA ALA A 185 13.75 -1.54 13.93
C ALA A 185 15.17 -1.70 14.52
N ILE A 186 15.64 -2.94 14.57
CA ILE A 186 17.01 -3.31 14.92
C ILE A 186 17.77 -3.74 13.66
N ARG A 187 17.12 -4.53 12.80
CA ARG A 187 17.70 -5.02 11.55
C ARG A 187 16.67 -5.11 10.44
N PHE A 188 17.09 -4.71 9.24
CA PHE A 188 16.32 -4.79 8.01
C PHE A 188 16.75 -5.99 7.16
N GLU A 189 15.85 -6.41 6.27
CA GLU A 189 16.19 -7.28 5.14
C GLU A 189 17.18 -6.57 4.21
N GLN A 190 17.96 -7.37 3.48
CA GLN A 190 18.86 -6.85 2.47
C GLN A 190 18.07 -6.10 1.39
N GLY A 191 18.43 -4.84 1.14
CA GLY A 191 17.73 -3.94 0.21
C GLY A 191 16.66 -3.06 0.86
N ALA A 192 16.34 -3.25 2.15
CA ALA A 192 15.41 -2.41 2.91
C ALA A 192 16.13 -1.46 3.90
N GLU A 193 17.46 -1.36 3.85
CA GLU A 193 18.24 -0.54 4.79
C GLU A 193 17.96 0.96 4.68
N GLY A 194 17.44 1.38 3.51
CA GLY A 194 17.02 2.74 3.21
C GLY A 194 15.60 3.09 3.67
N THR A 195 14.86 2.15 4.28
CA THR A 195 13.52 2.45 4.84
C THR A 195 13.64 3.55 5.90
N GLU A 196 12.79 4.58 5.76
CA GLU A 196 12.75 5.74 6.64
C GLU A 196 12.46 5.32 8.09
N ARG A 197 13.20 5.92 9.03
CA ARG A 197 13.07 5.64 10.46
C ARG A 197 13.57 6.80 11.31
N GLY A 198 13.01 6.91 12.51
CA GLY A 198 13.51 7.78 13.55
C GLY A 198 14.93 7.39 14.01
N SER A 199 15.63 8.34 14.64
CA SER A 199 17.00 8.13 15.12
C SER A 199 17.13 7.02 16.17
N ASP A 200 16.06 6.69 16.89
CA ASP A 200 15.99 5.59 17.85
C ASP A 200 15.48 4.27 17.26
N GLY A 201 15.33 4.23 15.93
CA GLY A 201 14.82 3.10 15.16
C GLY A 201 13.31 3.10 14.95
N TYR A 202 12.57 4.14 15.36
CA TYR A 202 11.12 4.23 15.17
C TYR A 202 10.70 4.10 13.71
N VAL A 203 9.74 3.21 13.42
CA VAL A 203 9.17 3.04 12.08
C VAL A 203 7.65 3.21 12.06
N HIS A 204 6.94 2.59 13.01
CA HIS A 204 5.48 2.52 12.98
C HIS A 204 4.88 2.49 14.39
N SER A 205 3.60 2.85 14.52
CA SER A 205 2.83 2.71 15.75
C SER A 205 1.57 1.87 15.51
N PHE A 206 1.24 1.02 16.46
CA PHE A 206 0.05 0.16 16.43
C PHE A 206 -0.36 -0.20 17.87
N VAL A 207 -1.51 -0.86 18.07
CA VAL A 207 -1.91 -1.33 19.41
C VAL A 207 -1.66 -2.82 19.60
N LEU A 208 -1.25 -3.23 20.80
CA LEU A 208 -1.12 -4.63 21.17
C LEU A 208 -2.40 -5.17 21.79
N HIS A 209 -2.79 -6.35 21.31
CA HIS A 209 -3.86 -7.14 21.88
C HIS A 209 -3.33 -8.05 23.00
N PRO A 210 -4.18 -8.47 23.95
CA PRO A 210 -3.80 -9.41 25.01
C PRO A 210 -3.27 -10.77 24.50
N ASP A 211 -3.65 -11.16 23.28
CA ASP A 211 -3.16 -12.38 22.61
C ASP A 211 -1.80 -12.22 21.92
N GLY A 212 -1.18 -11.04 22.03
CA GLY A 212 0.14 -10.74 21.44
C GLY A 212 0.11 -10.28 20.00
N MET A 213 -1.06 -10.16 19.37
CA MET A 213 -1.22 -9.65 18.01
C MET A 213 -1.17 -8.11 17.99
N GLY A 214 -0.72 -7.55 16.87
CA GLY A 214 -0.78 -6.10 16.63
C GLY A 214 -2.00 -5.72 15.80
N GLU A 215 -2.53 -4.52 15.99
CA GLU A 215 -3.58 -3.95 15.13
C GLU A 215 -3.22 -2.53 14.70
N ASP A 216 -3.16 -2.32 13.39
CA ASP A 216 -3.00 -1.01 12.75
C ASP A 216 -4.16 -0.74 11.77
N SER A 217 -4.04 0.29 10.92
CA SER A 217 -5.07 0.66 9.95
C SER A 217 -5.37 -0.42 8.89
N TRP A 218 -4.57 -1.49 8.83
CA TRP A 218 -4.80 -2.63 7.96
C TRP A 218 -5.41 -3.84 8.67
N GLY A 219 -5.77 -3.67 9.95
CA GLY A 219 -6.38 -4.71 10.77
C GLY A 219 -5.41 -5.46 11.66
N LYS A 220 -5.94 -6.50 12.33
CA LYS A 220 -5.20 -7.30 13.30
C LYS A 220 -4.32 -8.36 12.61
N ALA A 221 -3.04 -8.41 12.95
CA ALA A 221 -2.05 -9.33 12.38
C ALA A 221 -0.94 -9.69 13.38
N ASP A 222 -0.13 -10.71 13.05
CA ASP A 222 1.07 -11.01 13.83
C ASP A 222 2.04 -9.82 13.75
N VAL A 223 2.69 -9.47 14.85
CA VAL A 223 3.59 -8.31 14.90
C VAL A 223 4.75 -8.45 13.92
N ARG A 224 5.23 -9.67 13.66
CA ARG A 224 6.25 -9.95 12.65
C ARG A 224 5.74 -9.69 11.25
N GLU A 225 4.48 -10.00 10.96
CA GLU A 225 3.88 -9.69 9.66
C GLU A 225 3.79 -8.17 9.47
N ILE A 226 3.42 -7.41 10.51
CA ILE A 226 3.43 -5.94 10.48
C ILE A 226 4.85 -5.42 10.22
N ALA A 227 5.85 -5.96 10.93
CA ALA A 227 7.25 -5.56 10.76
C ALA A 227 7.80 -5.86 9.35
N GLN A 228 7.42 -6.99 8.75
CA GLN A 228 7.82 -7.38 7.39
C GLN A 228 7.31 -6.42 6.31
N ARG A 229 6.19 -5.72 6.54
CA ARG A 229 5.69 -4.68 5.61
C ARG A 229 6.72 -3.56 5.38
N PHE A 230 7.57 -3.33 6.37
CA PHE A 230 8.64 -2.33 6.34
C PHE A 230 10.03 -2.95 6.08
N GLY A 231 10.09 -4.24 5.74
CA GLY A 231 11.34 -4.97 5.54
C GLY A 231 12.15 -5.19 6.82
N ILE A 232 11.50 -5.25 7.99
CA ILE A 232 12.18 -5.43 9.29
C ILE A 232 12.20 -6.90 9.68
N VAL A 233 13.39 -7.45 9.96
CA VAL A 233 13.58 -8.84 10.42
C VAL A 233 13.84 -8.97 11.91
N GLU A 234 14.26 -7.87 12.54
CA GLU A 234 14.54 -7.82 13.97
C GLU A 234 14.09 -6.49 14.52
N PHE A 235 13.31 -6.52 15.60
CA PHE A 235 12.68 -5.34 16.16
C PHE A 235 12.49 -5.48 17.67
N ARG A 236 12.25 -4.35 18.31
CA ARG A 236 11.73 -4.25 19.68
C ARG A 236 10.48 -3.37 19.69
N LEU A 237 9.64 -3.56 20.70
CA LEU A 237 8.46 -2.73 20.92
C LEU A 237 8.71 -1.75 22.06
N GLY A 238 8.22 -0.51 21.95
CA GLY A 238 8.45 0.52 22.96
C GLY A 238 7.25 1.42 23.20
N ARG A 239 6.66 1.35 24.40
CA ARG A 239 5.58 2.25 24.84
C ARG A 239 6.05 3.69 24.98
N GLU A 240 7.19 3.89 25.65
CA GLU A 240 7.75 5.22 25.84
C GLU A 240 8.12 5.91 24.51
N ALA A 241 8.60 5.14 23.54
CA ALA A 241 8.91 5.66 22.21
C ALA A 241 7.65 6.15 21.51
N HIS A 242 6.55 5.39 21.58
CA HIS A 242 5.25 5.83 21.07
C HIS A 242 4.78 7.12 21.76
N SER A 243 4.80 7.19 23.10
CA SER A 243 4.40 8.40 23.83
C SER A 243 5.25 9.61 23.45
N ARG A 244 6.56 9.44 23.24
CA ARG A 244 7.42 10.53 22.74
C ARG A 244 7.01 11.00 21.34
N VAL A 245 6.68 10.08 20.43
CA VAL A 245 6.22 10.42 19.08
C VAL A 245 4.92 11.21 19.13
N VAL A 246 3.93 10.75 19.91
CA VAL A 246 2.64 11.45 20.08
C VAL A 246 2.87 12.86 20.64
N ASN A 247 3.64 12.99 21.72
CA ASN A 247 3.93 14.30 22.32
C ASN A 247 4.64 15.25 21.34
N ASN A 248 5.56 14.73 20.51
CA ASN A 248 6.23 15.52 19.50
C ASN A 248 5.26 15.98 18.40
N LEU A 249 4.37 15.10 17.93
CA LEU A 249 3.36 15.46 16.92
C LEU A 249 2.39 16.52 17.45
N GLN A 250 1.88 16.36 18.69
CA GLN A 250 1.01 17.33 19.33
C GLN A 250 1.69 18.69 19.55
N ARG A 251 3.00 18.71 19.81
CA ARG A 251 3.75 19.97 19.99
C ARG A 251 4.09 20.63 18.66
N ASN A 252 4.53 19.87 17.67
CA ASN A 252 5.12 20.40 16.44
C ASN A 252 4.07 20.60 15.33
N SER A 253 2.97 19.86 15.37
CA SER A 253 1.91 19.88 14.34
C SER A 253 0.53 19.51 14.94
N PRO A 254 0.05 20.26 15.95
CA PRO A 254 -1.17 19.92 16.68
C PRO A 254 -2.39 19.77 15.76
N GLU A 255 -2.59 20.67 14.80
CA GLU A 255 -3.76 20.65 13.92
C GLU A 255 -3.77 19.42 13.00
N LEU A 256 -2.59 19.03 12.49
CA LEU A 256 -2.44 17.82 11.67
C LEU A 256 -2.67 16.55 12.49
N TYR A 257 -2.18 16.53 13.73
CA TYR A 257 -2.40 15.43 14.66
C TYR A 257 -3.90 15.29 14.98
N ASP A 258 -4.56 16.37 15.37
CA ASP A 258 -5.97 16.36 15.76
C ASP A 258 -6.88 15.95 14.59
N ALA A 259 -6.61 16.46 13.38
CA ALA A 259 -7.35 16.06 12.18
C ALA A 259 -7.18 14.56 11.87
N ALA A 260 -5.95 14.04 11.97
CA ALA A 260 -5.70 12.60 11.79
C ALA A 260 -6.35 11.76 12.89
N PHE A 261 -6.34 12.22 14.14
CA PHE A 261 -6.95 11.51 15.26
C PHE A 261 -8.48 11.43 15.13
N VAL A 262 -9.14 12.54 14.80
CA VAL A 262 -10.60 12.58 14.58
C VAL A 262 -10.99 11.67 13.43
N LYS A 263 -10.30 11.77 12.29
CA LYS A 263 -10.56 10.89 11.14
C LYS A 263 -10.32 9.42 11.49
N ALA A 264 -9.29 9.09 12.27
CA ALA A 264 -9.05 7.72 12.71
C ALA A 264 -10.23 7.18 13.54
N LYS A 265 -10.79 7.98 14.45
CA LYS A 265 -11.97 7.60 15.23
C LYS A 265 -13.18 7.31 14.34
N GLU A 266 -13.43 8.16 13.34
CA GLU A 266 -14.52 7.95 12.37
C GLU A 266 -14.36 6.62 11.61
N LEU A 267 -13.14 6.31 11.15
CA LEU A 267 -12.84 5.06 10.46
C LEU A 267 -13.03 3.85 11.38
N ILE A 268 -12.51 3.90 12.59
CA ILE A 268 -12.65 2.83 13.58
C ILE A 268 -14.13 2.59 13.89
N GLN A 269 -14.91 3.64 14.12
CA GLN A 269 -16.35 3.51 14.37
C GLN A 269 -17.11 2.92 13.18
N THR A 270 -16.76 3.34 11.96
CA THR A 270 -17.45 2.91 10.74
C THR A 270 -17.18 1.45 10.41
N TYR A 271 -15.92 1.01 10.50
CA TYR A 271 -15.50 -0.28 9.96
C TYR A 271 -15.28 -1.36 11.03
N ARG A 272 -14.88 -1.01 12.26
CA ARG A 272 -14.56 -2.01 13.30
C ARG A 272 -15.79 -2.65 13.94
N GLN A 273 -16.94 -2.00 13.85
CA GLN A 273 -18.20 -2.49 14.44
C GLN A 273 -19.02 -3.37 13.47
N GLN A 274 -18.50 -3.63 12.26
CA GLN A 274 -19.09 -4.52 11.26
C GLN A 274 -18.53 -5.94 11.41
#